data_AF-K1S4X7-F1
#
_entry.id   AF-K1S4X7-F1
#
_cell.length_a   1.000
_cell.length_b   1.000
_cell.length_c   1.000
_cell.angle_alpha   90.00
_cell.angle_beta   90.00
_cell.angle_gamma   90.00
#
_symmetry.space_group_name_H-M   'P 1'
#
loop_
_entity.id
_entity.type
_entity.pdbx_description
1 polymer ?
#
loop_
_entity_poly.entity_id
_entity_poly.type
_entity_poly.pdbx_seq_one_letter_code
_entity_poly.pdbx_strand_id
1 'polypeptide(L)'
;MAHIAKYKATSVGHMLAHYRRDASSLERDNIDPKRVKNDMVVGHYTNKDGRLVVGRVVPREGEPNWGTVERRIERVNEAQKAAGKRATRKDAVVMADVVVTLPDNVRKGDEDRFFRLTYWYLSNKFGIDNMMGGFVHKDEVLKDGTPARDHMHVPFTPILD
;
A
#
# COMPACT_ATOMS: atom_id res chain seq x y z
N MET A 1 4.39 -15.38 1.92
CA MET A 1 4.60 -15.25 0.46
C MET A 1 4.68 -13.77 0.13
N ALA A 2 5.51 -13.37 -0.83
CA ALA A 2 5.53 -11.99 -1.32
C ALA A 2 5.56 -11.98 -2.84
N HIS A 3 4.76 -11.11 -3.45
CA HIS A 3 4.82 -10.83 -4.89
C HIS A 3 4.61 -9.35 -5.16
N ILE A 4 4.99 -8.92 -6.36
CA ILE A 4 4.86 -7.53 -6.80
C ILE A 4 3.93 -7.44 -8.01
N ALA A 5 2.93 -6.57 -7.93
CA ALA A 5 2.04 -6.23 -9.02
C ALA A 5 2.37 -4.83 -9.56
N LYS A 6 2.13 -4.60 -10.86
CA LYS A 6 2.47 -3.36 -11.56
C LYS A 6 1.20 -2.76 -12.17
N TYR A 7 0.98 -1.48 -11.96
CA TYR A 7 -0.23 -0.78 -12.40
C TYR A 7 0.10 0.41 -13.27
N LYS A 8 -0.56 0.46 -14.42
CA LYS A 8 -0.65 1.65 -15.28
C LYS A 8 -1.77 2.55 -14.75
N ALA A 9 -1.78 3.82 -15.15
CA ALA A 9 -2.71 4.84 -14.68
C ALA A 9 -4.17 4.38 -14.66
N THR A 10 -4.63 3.70 -15.71
CA THR A 10 -6.01 3.21 -15.88
C THR A 10 -6.47 2.22 -14.80
N SER A 11 -5.55 1.54 -14.11
CA SER A 11 -5.88 0.51 -13.11
C SER A 11 -5.63 0.96 -11.67
N VAL A 12 -4.98 2.10 -11.47
CA VAL A 12 -4.59 2.58 -10.13
C VAL A 12 -5.81 2.90 -9.27
N GLY A 13 -6.81 3.58 -9.81
CA GLY A 13 -8.00 3.98 -9.05
C GLY A 13 -8.69 2.81 -8.35
N HIS A 14 -8.85 1.68 -9.05
CA HIS A 14 -9.44 0.46 -8.49
C HIS A 14 -8.65 -0.09 -7.30
N MET A 15 -7.32 -0.14 -7.43
CA MET A 15 -6.47 -0.65 -6.35
C MET A 15 -6.45 0.28 -5.14
N LEU A 16 -6.43 1.59 -5.37
CA LEU A 16 -6.51 2.56 -4.29
C LEU A 16 -7.83 2.43 -3.51
N ALA A 17 -8.96 2.22 -4.20
CA ALA A 17 -10.24 1.94 -3.57
C ALA A 17 -10.23 0.63 -2.77
N HIS A 18 -9.60 -0.42 -3.31
CA HIS A 18 -9.41 -1.71 -2.64
C HIS A 18 -8.69 -1.57 -1.30
N TYR A 19 -7.56 -0.84 -1.27
CA TYR A 19 -6.76 -0.63 -0.06
C TYR A 19 -7.54 0.08 1.06
N ARG A 20 -8.38 1.04 0.68
CA ARG A 20 -9.20 1.82 1.62
C ARG A 20 -10.50 1.13 2.03
N ARG A 21 -10.84 0.01 1.39
CA ARG A 21 -12.15 -0.65 1.51
C ARG A 21 -13.31 0.33 1.22
N ASP A 22 -13.16 1.13 0.16
CA ASP A 22 -14.25 1.95 -0.35
C ASP A 22 -15.47 1.06 -0.70
N ALA A 23 -16.67 1.63 -0.73
CA ALA A 23 -17.92 0.88 -0.96
C ALA A 23 -17.87 -0.07 -2.17
N SER A 24 -17.28 0.38 -3.29
CA SER A 24 -17.12 -0.44 -4.51
C SER A 24 -16.24 -1.67 -4.34
N SER A 25 -15.43 -1.74 -3.29
CA SER A 25 -14.62 -2.91 -2.95
C SER A 25 -15.37 -3.90 -2.06
N LEU A 26 -16.34 -3.43 -1.27
CA LEU A 26 -17.14 -4.25 -0.35
C LEU A 26 -18.24 -5.06 -1.05
N GLU A 27 -18.47 -4.83 -2.34
CA GLU A 27 -19.38 -5.62 -3.18
C GLU A 27 -18.81 -7.00 -3.56
N ARG A 28 -17.58 -7.31 -3.13
CA ARG A 28 -16.92 -8.59 -3.43
C ARG A 28 -17.31 -9.68 -2.43
N ASP A 29 -17.64 -10.85 -2.95
CA ASP A 29 -18.05 -12.02 -2.15
C ASP A 29 -16.99 -12.53 -1.16
N ASN A 30 -15.71 -12.17 -1.37
CA ASN A 30 -14.60 -12.63 -0.54
C ASN A 30 -14.22 -11.67 0.59
N ILE A 31 -14.95 -10.56 0.79
CA ILE A 31 -14.73 -9.63 1.90
C ILE A 31 -15.88 -9.76 2.89
N ASP A 32 -15.58 -9.99 4.17
CA ASP A 32 -16.58 -9.96 5.23
C ASP A 32 -16.63 -8.55 5.87
N PRO A 33 -17.71 -7.76 5.64
CA PRO A 33 -17.84 -6.41 6.17
C PRO A 33 -17.74 -6.33 7.71
N LYS A 34 -18.08 -7.41 8.42
CA LYS A 34 -18.01 -7.45 9.89
C LYS A 34 -16.57 -7.52 10.40
N ARG A 35 -15.63 -7.91 9.55
CA ARG A 35 -14.21 -8.08 9.86
C ARG A 35 -13.34 -6.91 9.43
N VAL A 36 -13.83 -6.00 8.57
CA VAL A 36 -13.10 -4.79 8.13
C VAL A 36 -12.55 -3.98 9.29
N LYS A 37 -13.24 -3.96 10.44
CA LYS A 37 -12.75 -3.32 11.68
C LYS A 37 -11.42 -3.88 12.23
N ASN A 38 -11.00 -5.05 11.76
CA ASN A 38 -9.75 -5.70 12.14
C ASN A 38 -8.58 -5.30 11.21
N ASP A 39 -8.89 -4.70 10.06
CA ASP A 39 -7.87 -4.16 9.16
C ASP A 39 -7.08 -3.06 9.85
N MET A 40 -5.87 -2.82 9.36
CA MET A 40 -5.06 -1.72 9.85
C MET A 40 -4.21 -1.12 8.75
N VAL A 41 -3.87 0.16 8.93
CA VAL A 41 -2.90 0.84 8.08
C VAL A 41 -1.62 1.06 8.88
N VAL A 42 -0.48 0.74 8.29
CA VAL A 42 0.85 1.02 8.82
C VAL A 42 1.53 2.11 7.99
N GLY A 43 2.25 3.00 8.67
CA GLY A 43 2.91 4.13 8.04
C GLY A 43 4.06 4.64 8.89
N HIS A 44 4.87 5.51 8.29
CA HIS A 44 5.91 6.24 9.01
C HIS A 44 5.30 7.41 9.78
N TYR A 45 5.78 7.64 10.99
CA TYR A 45 5.49 8.85 11.75
C TYR A 45 6.67 9.19 12.66
N THR A 46 6.76 10.45 13.07
CA THR A 46 7.74 10.89 14.06
C THR A 46 7.17 10.63 15.46
N ASN A 47 7.86 9.82 16.26
CA ASN A 47 7.44 9.55 17.64
C ASN A 47 7.73 10.74 18.57
N LYS A 48 7.35 10.60 19.85
CA LYS A 48 7.55 11.64 20.88
C LYS A 48 9.03 12.03 21.08
N ASP A 49 9.97 11.16 20.71
CA ASP A 49 11.41 11.37 20.83
C ASP A 49 12.03 11.96 19.55
N GLY A 50 11.21 12.36 18.58
CA GLY A 50 11.69 12.89 17.29
C GLY A 50 12.22 11.83 16.33
N ARG A 51 12.02 10.53 16.61
CA ARG A 51 12.51 9.44 15.77
C ARG A 51 11.46 9.01 14.76
N LEU A 52 11.90 8.83 13.51
CA LEU A 52 11.08 8.21 12.48
C LEU A 52 10.88 6.73 12.82
N VAL A 53 9.63 6.31 12.94
CA VAL A 53 9.26 4.92 13.25
C VAL A 53 8.08 4.49 12.39
N VAL A 54 7.88 3.18 12.28
CA VAL A 54 6.67 2.60 11.67
C VAL A 54 5.73 2.07 12.75
N GLY A 55 4.46 2.43 12.62
CA GLY A 55 3.38 1.90 13.46
C GLY A 55 2.03 2.05 12.79
N ARG A 56 0.97 1.79 13.57
CA ARG A 56 -0.41 1.97 13.10
C ARG A 56 -0.69 3.45 12.94
N VAL A 57 -1.30 3.80 11.82
CA VAL A 57 -1.70 5.17 11.50
C VAL A 57 -3.14 5.19 11.04
N VAL A 58 -3.80 6.34 11.20
CA VAL A 58 -5.07 6.61 10.55
C VAL A 58 -4.75 7.44 9.30
N PRO A 59 -4.98 6.91 8.08
CA PRO A 59 -4.78 7.70 6.87
C PRO A 59 -5.76 8.88 6.85
N ARG A 60 -5.42 9.93 6.09
CA ARG A 60 -6.39 10.98 5.82
C ARG A 60 -7.58 10.40 5.06
N GLU A 61 -8.75 10.96 5.29
CA GLU A 61 -9.97 10.52 4.62
C GLU A 61 -9.78 10.52 3.10
N GLY A 62 -10.13 9.40 2.45
CA GLY A 62 -9.95 9.22 1.01
C GLY A 62 -8.50 9.05 0.55
N GLU A 63 -7.50 8.96 1.43
CA GLU A 63 -6.12 8.71 1.06
C GLU A 63 -5.69 7.24 1.30
N PRO A 64 -4.77 6.71 0.47
CA PRO A 64 -4.15 7.34 -0.69
C PRO A 64 -5.11 7.38 -1.88
N ASN A 65 -5.06 8.40 -2.74
CA ASN A 65 -5.90 8.54 -3.95
C ASN A 65 -5.07 8.85 -5.20
N TRP A 66 -5.73 8.93 -6.36
CA TRP A 66 -5.09 9.24 -7.64
C TRP A 66 -4.21 10.51 -7.57
N GLY A 67 -4.68 11.54 -6.87
CA GLY A 67 -3.93 12.79 -6.70
C GLY A 67 -2.54 12.59 -6.08
N THR A 68 -2.32 11.54 -5.28
CA THR A 68 -0.98 11.20 -4.76
C THR A 68 -0.05 10.74 -5.88
N VAL A 69 -0.54 9.90 -6.78
CA VAL A 69 0.24 9.38 -7.91
C VAL A 69 0.45 10.46 -8.97
N GLU A 70 -0.60 11.22 -9.26
CA GLU A 70 -0.59 12.33 -10.22
C GLU A 70 0.46 13.39 -9.87
N ARG A 71 0.45 13.91 -8.63
CA ARG A 71 1.46 14.88 -8.16
C ARG A 71 2.89 14.36 -8.28
N ARG A 72 3.09 13.05 -8.07
CA ARG A 72 4.41 12.43 -8.19
C ARG A 72 4.84 12.30 -9.66
N ILE A 73 3.93 11.98 -10.57
CA ILE A 73 4.18 12.00 -12.02
C ILE A 73 4.51 13.42 -12.49
N GLU A 74 3.77 14.43 -12.02
CA GLU A 74 4.03 15.84 -12.33
C GLU A 74 5.44 16.25 -11.92
N ARG A 75 5.83 15.97 -10.67
CA ARG A 75 7.19 16.23 -10.17
C ARG A 75 8.27 15.55 -11.02
N VAL A 76 8.05 14.28 -11.42
CA VAL A 76 8.99 13.57 -12.31
C VAL A 76 9.05 14.25 -13.68
N ASN A 77 7.91 14.63 -14.25
CA ASN A 77 7.87 15.30 -15.55
C ASN A 77 8.55 16.66 -15.54
N GLU A 78 8.40 17.44 -14.47
CA GLU A 78 9.11 18.70 -14.27
C GLU A 78 10.63 18.49 -14.24
N ALA A 79 11.10 17.50 -13.47
CA ALA A 79 12.52 17.15 -13.42
C ALA A 79 13.07 16.65 -14.77
N GLN A 80 12.32 15.80 -15.48
CA GLN A 80 12.70 15.33 -16.82
C GLN A 80 12.78 16.50 -17.82
N LYS A 81 11.79 17.42 -17.79
CA LYS A 81 11.79 18.62 -18.63
C LYS A 81 13.00 19.50 -18.36
N ALA A 82 13.34 19.75 -17.10
CA ALA A 82 14.52 20.51 -16.70
C ALA A 82 15.83 19.84 -17.17
N ALA A 83 15.86 18.50 -17.22
CA ALA A 83 16.97 17.71 -17.73
C ALA A 83 16.98 17.51 -19.27
N GLY A 84 16.07 18.15 -20.02
CA GLY A 84 15.96 17.99 -21.48
C GLY A 84 15.49 16.59 -21.92
N LYS A 85 14.89 15.82 -21.00
CA LYS A 85 14.38 14.46 -21.24
C LYS A 85 12.88 14.48 -21.54
N ARG A 86 12.39 13.35 -22.07
CA ARG A 86 10.96 13.17 -22.39
C ARG A 86 10.13 13.00 -21.13
N ALA A 87 8.88 13.46 -21.18
CA ALA A 87 7.89 13.20 -20.14
C ALA A 87 7.63 11.70 -19.95
N THR A 88 7.05 11.36 -18.80
CA THR A 88 6.61 10.00 -18.45
C THR A 88 5.68 9.45 -19.54
N ARG A 89 6.02 8.28 -20.06
CA ARG A 89 5.22 7.58 -21.09
C ARG A 89 3.84 7.21 -20.55
N LYS A 90 2.81 7.32 -21.41
CA LYS A 90 1.40 7.04 -21.07
C LYS A 90 1.14 5.62 -20.52
N ASP A 91 1.98 4.67 -20.89
CA ASP A 91 1.90 3.26 -20.51
C ASP A 91 2.94 2.88 -19.45
N ALA A 92 3.52 3.88 -18.77
CA ALA A 92 4.40 3.68 -17.64
C ALA A 92 3.68 2.93 -16.51
N VAL A 93 4.46 2.15 -15.76
CA VAL A 93 4.04 1.66 -14.45
C VAL A 93 4.17 2.84 -13.50
N VAL A 94 3.04 3.37 -13.06
CA VAL A 94 2.98 4.56 -12.20
C VAL A 94 2.78 4.18 -10.73
N MET A 95 2.34 2.96 -10.46
CA MET A 95 2.24 2.39 -9.12
C MET A 95 2.64 0.91 -9.18
N ALA A 96 3.38 0.46 -8.19
CA ALA A 96 3.61 -0.95 -7.92
C ALA A 96 3.10 -1.27 -6.51
N ASP A 97 2.72 -2.52 -6.28
CA ASP A 97 2.20 -2.99 -5.01
C ASP A 97 2.91 -4.28 -4.62
N VAL A 98 3.51 -4.31 -3.43
CA VAL A 98 4.02 -5.56 -2.86
C VAL A 98 2.95 -6.13 -1.94
N VAL A 99 2.42 -7.28 -2.32
CA VAL A 99 1.50 -8.04 -1.47
C VAL A 99 2.32 -9.02 -0.65
N VAL A 100 2.23 -8.90 0.68
CA VAL A 100 2.92 -9.79 1.63
C VAL A 100 1.89 -10.51 2.47
N THR A 101 1.80 -11.83 2.31
CA THR A 101 0.96 -12.68 3.17
C THR A 101 1.72 -13.06 4.44
N LEU A 102 1.03 -12.99 5.58
CA LEU A 102 1.54 -13.45 6.87
C LEU A 102 2.10 -14.88 6.75
N PRO A 103 3.33 -15.17 7.22
CA PRO A 103 3.85 -16.52 7.26
C PRO A 103 3.24 -17.35 8.41
N ASP A 104 3.05 -18.65 8.20
CA ASP A 104 2.50 -19.57 9.22
C ASP A 104 3.41 -19.74 10.46
N ASN A 105 4.70 -19.43 10.32
CA ASN A 105 5.68 -19.52 11.41
C ASN A 105 5.82 -18.22 12.22
N VAL A 106 5.02 -17.19 11.94
CA VAL A 106 4.94 -16.02 12.83
C VAL A 106 4.24 -16.44 14.11
N ARG A 107 4.85 -16.11 15.26
CA ARG A 107 4.29 -16.41 16.57
C ARG A 107 2.96 -15.68 16.73
N LYS A 108 1.95 -16.36 17.28
CA LYS A 108 0.67 -15.75 17.63
C LYS A 108 0.87 -14.52 18.52
N GLY A 109 0.28 -13.39 18.12
CA GLY A 109 0.44 -12.09 18.77
C GLY A 109 1.54 -11.18 18.15
N ASP A 110 2.43 -11.72 17.31
CA ASP A 110 3.46 -10.95 16.61
C ASP A 110 3.06 -10.55 15.18
N GLU A 111 1.83 -10.81 14.75
CA GLU A 111 1.35 -10.55 13.37
C GLU A 111 1.49 -9.06 13.01
N ASP A 112 1.07 -8.17 13.91
CA ASP A 112 1.18 -6.73 13.66
C ASP A 112 2.63 -6.27 13.60
N ARG A 113 3.50 -6.86 14.44
CA ARG A 113 4.94 -6.60 14.45
C ARG A 113 5.57 -7.04 13.13
N PHE A 114 5.18 -8.21 12.62
CA PHE A 114 5.62 -8.71 11.32
C PHE A 114 5.30 -7.71 10.20
N PHE A 115 4.07 -7.23 10.11
CA PHE A 115 3.68 -6.28 9.06
C PHE A 115 4.39 -4.93 9.19
N ARG A 116 4.55 -4.40 10.41
CA ARG A 116 5.30 -3.16 10.64
C ARG A 116 6.77 -3.27 10.23
N LEU A 117 7.44 -4.35 10.60
CA LEU A 117 8.84 -4.59 10.23
C LEU A 117 9.00 -4.81 8.73
N THR A 118 8.04 -5.51 8.11
CA THR A 118 7.98 -5.69 6.65
C THR A 118 7.84 -4.35 5.95
N TYR A 119 6.92 -3.49 6.40
CA TYR A 119 6.73 -2.16 5.82
C TYR A 119 7.98 -1.28 5.99
N TRP A 120 8.63 -1.32 7.17
CA TRP A 120 9.92 -0.64 7.40
C TRP A 120 10.99 -1.11 6.41
N TYR A 121 11.15 -2.43 6.24
CA TYR A 121 12.11 -3.00 5.28
C TYR A 121 11.83 -2.52 3.84
N LEU A 122 10.57 -2.63 3.39
CA LEU A 122 10.20 -2.25 2.02
C LEU A 122 10.36 -0.74 1.79
N SER A 123 10.04 0.08 2.79
CA SER A 123 10.23 1.53 2.71
C SER A 123 11.70 1.93 2.54
N ASN A 124 12.62 1.27 3.24
CA ASN A 124 14.05 1.51 3.04
C ASN A 124 14.53 1.03 1.66
N LYS A 125 13.88 -0.01 1.10
CA LYS A 125 14.26 -0.58 -0.19
C LYS A 125 13.74 0.24 -1.38
N PHE A 126 12.54 0.81 -1.28
CA PHE A 126 11.88 1.53 -2.37
C PHE A 126 11.88 3.05 -2.20
N GLY A 127 12.44 3.56 -1.11
CA GLY A 127 12.41 4.98 -0.76
C GLY A 127 11.15 5.34 0.02
N ILE A 128 11.31 5.94 1.20
CA ILE A 128 10.21 6.27 2.10
C ILE A 128 9.20 7.20 1.43
N ASP A 129 9.68 8.17 0.65
CA ASP A 129 8.85 9.15 -0.06
C ASP A 129 8.03 8.56 -1.22
N ASN A 130 8.38 7.35 -1.66
CA ASN A 130 7.62 6.61 -2.66
C ASN A 130 6.47 5.81 -2.06
N MET A 131 6.48 5.55 -0.75
CA MET A 131 5.48 4.72 -0.10
C MET A 131 4.13 5.45 -0.02
N MET A 132 3.03 4.69 -0.06
CA MET A 132 1.66 5.21 0.06
C MET A 132 0.92 4.64 1.28
N GLY A 133 1.62 3.91 2.15
CA GLY A 133 1.07 3.18 3.29
C GLY A 133 1.19 1.66 3.12
N GLY A 134 1.03 0.93 4.23
CA GLY A 134 0.85 -0.53 4.24
C GLY A 134 -0.55 -0.86 4.72
N PHE A 135 -1.36 -1.49 3.87
CA PHE A 135 -2.78 -1.78 4.12
C PHE A 135 -2.92 -3.25 4.45
N VAL A 136 -3.12 -3.56 5.72
CA VAL A 136 -3.25 -4.93 6.21
C VAL A 136 -4.71 -5.32 6.24
N HIS A 137 -5.04 -6.34 5.47
CA HIS A 137 -6.36 -6.90 5.35
C HIS A 137 -6.45 -8.18 6.18
N LYS A 138 -7.42 -8.20 7.09
CA LYS A 138 -7.79 -9.33 7.98
C LYS A 138 -9.25 -9.72 7.80
N ASP A 139 -9.90 -9.12 6.81
CA ASP A 139 -11.33 -9.15 6.53
C ASP A 139 -11.72 -10.15 5.44
N GLU A 140 -10.76 -10.60 4.63
CA GLU A 140 -11.03 -11.52 3.54
C GLU A 140 -11.34 -12.94 4.04
N VAL A 141 -12.18 -13.64 3.28
CA VAL A 141 -12.62 -15.02 3.53
C VAL A 141 -12.41 -15.92 2.32
N LEU A 142 -12.18 -17.19 2.57
CA LEU A 142 -12.12 -18.24 1.56
C LEU A 142 -13.54 -18.60 1.09
N LYS A 143 -13.65 -19.40 0.02
CA LYS A 143 -14.95 -19.81 -0.57
C LYS A 143 -15.86 -20.56 0.42
N ASP A 144 -15.29 -21.20 1.43
CA ASP A 144 -16.02 -21.90 2.49
C ASP A 144 -16.41 -20.98 3.66
N GLY A 145 -16.16 -19.67 3.55
CA GLY A 145 -16.45 -18.66 4.57
C GLY A 145 -15.41 -18.57 5.70
N THR A 146 -14.38 -19.42 5.68
CA THR A 146 -13.32 -19.35 6.69
C THR A 146 -12.40 -18.15 6.46
N PRO A 147 -11.74 -17.62 7.52
CA PRO A 147 -10.80 -16.51 7.38
C PRO A 147 -9.71 -16.81 6.35
N ALA A 148 -9.51 -15.93 5.38
CA ALA A 148 -8.31 -15.95 4.55
C ALA A 148 -7.09 -15.56 5.40
N ARG A 149 -5.89 -15.90 4.92
CA ARG A 149 -4.66 -15.53 5.62
C ARG A 149 -4.43 -14.02 5.50
N ASP A 150 -4.19 -13.38 6.64
CA ASP A 150 -3.86 -11.95 6.71
C ASP A 150 -2.75 -11.59 5.71
N HIS A 151 -2.89 -10.46 5.05
CA HIS A 151 -1.89 -9.96 4.12
C HIS A 151 -1.86 -8.44 4.11
N MET A 152 -0.73 -7.89 3.66
CA MET A 152 -0.52 -6.47 3.52
C MET A 152 -0.28 -6.10 2.06
N HIS A 153 -1.01 -5.11 1.57
CA HIS A 153 -0.67 -4.38 0.36
C HIS A 153 0.27 -3.23 0.70
N VAL A 154 1.30 -3.03 -0.11
CA VAL A 154 2.30 -1.99 0.08
C VAL A 154 2.46 -1.23 -1.24
N PRO A 155 1.51 -0.35 -1.59
CA PRO A 155 1.59 0.47 -2.77
C PRO A 155 2.69 1.53 -2.68
N PHE A 156 3.41 1.72 -3.77
CA PHE A 156 4.42 2.75 -3.94
C PHE A 156 4.51 3.23 -5.39
N THR A 157 4.98 4.45 -5.60
CA THR A 157 5.31 4.97 -6.93
C THR A 157 6.78 4.66 -7.22
N PRO A 158 7.13 3.89 -8.27
CA PRO A 158 8.50 3.41 -8.50
C PRO A 158 9.38 4.49 -9.15
N ILE A 159 9.68 5.55 -8.39
CA ILE A 159 10.54 6.65 -8.81
C ILE A 159 11.93 6.38 -8.25
N LEU A 160 12.93 6.39 -9.12
CA LEU A 160 14.34 6.33 -8.74
C LEU A 160 14.91 7.74 -8.81
N ASP A 161 15.81 8.04 -7.88
CA ASP A 161 16.63 9.25 -7.88
C ASP A 161 17.71 9.17 -8.96
#